data_AF-A0A3B1ASK3-F1
#
_entry.id   AF-A0A3B1ASK3-F1
#
_cell.length_a   1.000
_cell.length_b   1.000
_cell.length_c   1.000
_cell.angle_alpha   90.00
_cell.angle_beta   90.00
_cell.angle_gamma   90.00
#
_symmetry.space_group_name_H-M   'P 1'
#
loop_
_entity.id
_entity.type
_entity.pdbx_description
1 polymer ?
#
loop_
_entity_poly.entity_id
_entity_poly.type
_entity_poly.pdbx_seq_one_letter_code
_entity_poly.pdbx_strand_id
1 'polypeptide(L)' 'MNQEYYDAVTKMEEMNVQDDYILGWEGGYLHNPEREEQRVTEAYTAGYEDGHSKSTDNFAKWAK' A
#
# COMPACT_ATOMS: atom_id res chain seq x y z
N MET A 1 -3.79 -7.95 -16.76
CA MET A 1 -3.24 -7.09 -15.69
C MET A 1 -4.37 -6.20 -15.20
N ASN A 2 -4.51 -5.98 -13.90
CA ASN A 2 -5.54 -5.08 -13.37
C ASN A 2 -5.03 -3.63 -13.48
N GLN A 3 -5.72 -2.79 -14.26
CA GLN A 3 -5.27 -1.42 -14.55
C GLN A 3 -5.33 -0.52 -13.31
N GLU A 4 -6.38 -0.66 -12.48
CA GLU A 4 -6.57 0.12 -11.25
C GLU A 4 -5.41 -0.09 -10.27
N TYR A 5 -4.99 -1.36 -10.10
CA TYR A 5 -3.82 -1.71 -9.31
C TYR A 5 -2.54 -1.07 -9.84
N TYR A 6 -2.33 -1.18 -11.16
CA TYR A 6 -1.13 -0.66 -11.79
C TYR A 6 -1.03 0.85 -11.65
N ASP A 7 -2.12 1.57 -11.95
CA ASP A 7 -2.18 3.03 -11.87
C ASP A 7 -1.96 3.52 -10.42
N ALA A 8 -2.50 2.80 -9.43
CA ALA A 8 -2.31 3.13 -8.02
C ALA A 8 -0.85 2.95 -7.57
N VAL A 9 -0.21 1.84 -7.94
CA VAL A 9 1.20 1.58 -7.61
C VAL A 9 2.11 2.59 -8.30
N THR A 10 1.91 2.84 -9.60
CA THR A 10 2.67 3.86 -10.33
C THR A 10 2.53 5.24 -9.69
N LYS A 11 1.31 5.63 -9.28
CA LYS A 11 1.07 6.89 -8.58
C LYS A 11 1.82 6.96 -7.25
N MET A 12 1.85 5.88 -6.47
CA MET A 12 2.61 5.83 -5.20
C MET A 12 4.13 5.96 -5.43
N GLU A 13 4.66 5.30 -6.45
CA GLU A 13 6.08 5.41 -6.84
C GLU A 13 6.43 6.83 -7.30
N GLU A 14 5.60 7.46 -8.14
CA GLU A 14 5.77 8.85 -8.59
C GLU A 14 5.72 9.86 -7.43
N MET A 15 4.88 9.58 -6.42
CA MET A 15 4.76 10.38 -5.21
C MET A 15 5.87 10.10 -4.17
N ASN A 16 6.81 9.20 -4.47
CA ASN A 16 7.89 8.78 -3.56
C ASN A 16 7.35 8.33 -2.19
N VAL A 17 6.25 7.56 -2.21
CA VAL A 17 5.63 6.99 -1.01
C VAL A 17 6.57 5.98 -0.35
N GLN A 18 6.47 5.84 0.96
CA GLN A 18 7.24 4.89 1.75
C GLN A 18 7.03 3.45 1.26
N ASP A 19 8.12 2.71 1.06
CA ASP A 19 8.12 1.37 0.48
C ASP A 19 7.25 0.38 1.29
N ASP A 20 7.28 0.47 2.63
CA ASP A 20 6.45 -0.36 3.50
C ASP A 20 4.95 -0.13 3.29
N TYR A 21 4.54 1.13 3.05
CA TYR A 21 3.16 1.47 2.76
C TYR A 21 2.73 0.91 1.40
N ILE A 22 3.56 1.03 0.37
CA ILE A 22 3.30 0.46 -0.96
C ILE A 22 3.10 -1.05 -0.84
N LEU A 23 4.03 -1.73 -0.17
CA LEU A 23 3.96 -3.18 0.03
C LEU A 23 2.73 -3.61 0.86
N GLY A 24 2.32 -2.79 1.83
CA GLY A 24 1.07 -2.97 2.55
C GLY A 24 -0.12 -2.91 1.59
N TRP A 25 -0.21 -1.81 0.83
CA TRP A 25 -1.30 -1.55 -0.11
C TRP A 25 -1.45 -2.65 -1.16
N GLU A 26 -0.34 -3.10 -1.75
CA GLU A 26 -0.34 -4.22 -2.69
C GLU A 26 -0.85 -5.52 -2.05
N GLY A 27 -0.40 -5.82 -0.82
CA GLY A 27 -0.83 -6.99 -0.06
C GLY A 27 -2.32 -6.96 0.27
N GLY A 28 -2.83 -5.79 0.71
CA GLY A 28 -4.23 -5.59 1.03
C GLY A 28 -5.13 -5.70 -0.20
N TYR A 29 -4.73 -5.09 -1.31
CA TYR A 29 -5.46 -5.12 -2.58
C TYR A 29 -5.64 -6.54 -3.13
N LEU A 30 -4.60 -7.37 -2.99
CA LEU A 30 -4.61 -8.77 -3.42
C LEU A 30 -5.23 -9.72 -2.40
N HIS A 31 -5.64 -9.22 -1.23
CA HIS A 31 -6.13 -10.01 -0.10
C HIS A 31 -5.14 -11.11 0.34
N ASN A 32 -3.85 -10.79 0.32
CA ASN A 32 -2.80 -11.68 0.83
C ASN A 32 -2.88 -11.78 2.36
N PRO A 33 -2.45 -12.88 2.98
CA PRO A 33 -2.24 -12.91 4.42
C PRO A 33 -1.30 -11.80 4.87
N GLU A 34 -1.61 -11.19 6.01
CA GLU A 34 -0.72 -10.21 6.63
C GLU A 34 0.64 -10.80 6.95
N ARG A 35 1.66 -9.94 6.92
CA ARG A 35 3.02 -10.32 7.33
C ARG A 35 3.05 -10.72 8.81
N GLU A 36 4.08 -11.48 9.16
CA GLU A 36 4.39 -11.79 10.55
C GLU A 36 4.49 -10.52 11.40
N GLU A 37 4.00 -10.56 12.65
CA GLU A 37 3.92 -9.41 13.57
C GLU A 37 5.27 -8.69 13.77
N GLN A 38 6.39 -9.41 13.66
CA GLN A 38 7.73 -8.81 13.79
C GLN A 38 8.16 -7.98 12.56
N ARG A 39 7.43 -8.09 11.45
CA ARG A 39 7.74 -7.51 10.14
C ARG A 39 6.68 -6.50 9.69
N VAL A 40 5.64 -6.28 10.49
CA VAL A 40 4.67 -5.20 10.25
C VAL A 40 5.22 -3.89 10.82
N THR A 41 5.05 -2.83 10.07
CA THR A 41 5.34 -1.45 10.47
C THR A 41 4.06 -0.64 10.40
N GLU A 42 4.03 0.53 11.04
CA GLU A 42 2.87 1.42 11.00
C GLU A 42 2.45 1.74 9.55
N ALA A 43 3.44 2.03 8.70
CA ALA A 43 3.24 2.27 7.27
C ALA A 43 2.65 1.06 6.55
N TYR A 44 3.17 -0.15 6.83
CA TYR A 44 2.64 -1.38 6.24
C TYR A 44 1.19 -1.63 6.64
N THR A 45 0.85 -1.52 7.93
CA THR A 45 -0.52 -1.75 8.41
C THR A 45 -1.49 -0.75 7.79
N ALA A 46 -1.13 0.55 7.77
CA ALA A 46 -1.95 1.57 7.12
C ALA A 46 -2.13 1.29 5.62
N GLY A 47 -1.04 0.94 4.93
CA GLY A 47 -1.08 0.56 3.52
C GLY A 47 -1.99 -0.64 3.30
N TYR A 48 -1.90 -1.68 4.13
CA TYR A 48 -2.69 -2.90 3.99
C TYR A 48 -4.19 -2.66 4.16
N GLU A 49 -4.61 -1.84 5.13
CA GLU A 49 -6.00 -1.44 5.29
C GLU A 49 -6.52 -0.62 4.09
N ASP A 50 -5.72 0.35 3.63
CA ASP A 50 -6.04 1.15 2.46
C ASP A 50 -6.10 0.31 1.17
N GLY A 51 -5.21 -0.67 1.02
CA GLY A 51 -5.20 -1.62 -0.09
C GLY A 51 -6.44 -2.50 -0.09
N HIS A 52 -6.85 -3.01 1.07
CA HIS A 52 -8.05 -3.84 1.22
C HIS A 52 -9.33 -3.09 0.83
N SER A 53 -9.38 -1.78 1.13
CA SER A 53 -10.46 -0.88 0.74
C SER A 53 -10.29 -0.24 -0.64
N LYS A 54 -9.15 -0.49 -1.31
CA LYS A 54 -8.73 0.15 -2.56
C LYS A 54 -8.68 1.68 -2.50
N SER A 55 -8.44 2.23 -1.31
CA SER A 55 -8.31 3.65 -1.07
C SER A 55 -6.99 4.18 -1.65
N THR A 56 -7.05 5.34 -2.31
CA THR A 56 -5.86 6.06 -2.80
C THR A 56 -5.69 7.44 -2.17
N ASP A 57 -6.51 7.74 -1.15
CA ASP A 57 -6.64 9.08 -0.56
C ASP A 57 -5.49 9.39 0.40
N ASN A 58 -4.84 8.36 0.95
CA ASN A 58 -3.83 8.48 1.99
C ASN A 58 -2.39 8.47 1.46
N PHE A 59 -2.17 8.31 0.15
CA PHE A 59 -0.81 8.21 -0.43
C PHE A 59 0.09 9.39 -0.02
N ALA A 60 -0.46 10.61 -0.06
CA ALA A 60 0.29 11.81 0.30
C ALA A 60 0.75 11.87 1.76
N LYS A 61 0.08 11.14 2.67
CA LYS A 61 0.46 11.09 4.10
C LYS A 61 1.72 10.27 4.33
N TRP A 62 2.05 9.39 3.39
CA TRP A 62 3.16 8.45 3.46
C TRP A 62 4.27 8.76 2.44
N ALA A 63 4.25 9.94 1.82
CA ALA A 63 5.35 10.44 0.99
C ALA A 63 6.61 10.66 1.86
N LYS A 64 7.79 10.26 1.34
CA LYS A 64 9.10 10.40 2.00
C LYS A 64 9.59 11.84 2.06
#